data_AF-A3JJ04-F1
#
_entry.id   AF-A3JJ04-F1
#
_cell.length_a   1.000
_cell.length_b   1.000
_cell.length_c   1.000
_cell.angle_alpha   90.00
_cell.angle_beta   90.00
_cell.angle_gamma   90.00
#
_symmetry.space_group_name_H-M   'P 1'
#
loop_
_entity.id
_entity.type
_entity.pdbx_description
1 polymer ?
#
loop_
_entity_poly.entity_id
_entity_poly.type
_entity_poly.pdbx_seq_one_letter_code
_entity_poly.pdbx_strand_id
1 'polypeptide(L)'
;MSAPFTGQPLFDTAHYLEDLSDFHCHPSIPTFLASLPQPLTTLRDDYEISRQFLMKYADVPGTFSRFRGEVQRFLNYLWVTTKRTLAQTDADVVTAYFKTLKNPPHSWIARGVFSAFTHANGLRLPNRQWRPFALRSSDENAVYNASQASLNASRTALQTFFKYLVYQQYLLTDPLNDLRRRDRRAKPQLAKDLEIAVRRLTDWQWSWLLETLVTEADQNPKCERH
;
A
#
# COMPACT_ATOMS: atom_id res chain seq x y z
N MET A 1 8.53 -1.06 29.46
CA MET A 1 9.29 -1.46 28.26
C MET A 1 8.30 -1.66 27.12
N SER A 2 8.54 -1.09 25.94
CA SER A 2 7.65 -1.29 24.78
C SER A 2 7.73 -2.75 24.31
N ALA A 3 6.59 -3.35 23.95
CA ALA A 3 6.57 -4.74 23.45
C ALA A 3 7.45 -4.87 22.20
N PRO A 4 8.22 -5.96 22.06
CA PRO A 4 9.11 -6.15 20.91
C PRO A 4 8.32 -6.22 19.59
N PHE A 5 9.00 -5.90 18.49
CA PHE A 5 8.42 -6.10 17.15
C PHE A 5 8.34 -7.59 16.86
N THR A 6 7.13 -8.08 16.61
CA THR A 6 6.85 -9.51 16.37
C THR A 6 6.53 -9.82 14.91
N GLY A 7 6.62 -8.83 14.02
CA GLY A 7 6.50 -9.04 12.57
C GLY A 7 7.84 -9.26 11.90
N GLN A 8 7.82 -9.42 10.57
CA GLN A 8 9.03 -9.55 9.77
C GLN A 8 8.80 -9.11 8.31
N PRO A 9 9.86 -8.82 7.53
CA PRO A 9 9.73 -8.63 6.09
C PRO A 9 9.25 -9.91 5.39
N LEU A 10 8.42 -9.76 4.36
CA LEU A 10 7.75 -10.90 3.69
C LEU A 10 8.15 -11.05 2.22
N PHE A 11 8.31 -9.95 1.50
CA PHE A 11 8.66 -9.96 0.08
C PHE A 11 9.97 -9.25 -0.10
N ASP A 12 10.86 -9.82 -0.92
CA ASP A 12 12.16 -9.26 -1.24
C ASP A 12 12.12 -8.37 -2.51
N THR A 13 13.26 -7.91 -3.03
CA THR A 13 13.30 -7.14 -4.28
C THR A 13 12.78 -7.98 -5.45
N ALA A 14 12.36 -7.32 -6.53
CA ALA A 14 11.75 -7.98 -7.69
C ALA A 14 12.59 -9.16 -8.22
N HIS A 15 13.92 -9.00 -8.19
CA HIS A 15 14.88 -10.05 -8.58
C HIS A 15 14.71 -11.38 -7.83
N TYR A 16 14.29 -11.35 -6.56
CA TYR A 16 14.15 -12.55 -5.72
C TYR A 16 12.69 -13.03 -5.61
N LEU A 17 11.76 -12.42 -6.35
CA LEU A 17 10.32 -12.70 -6.17
C LEU A 17 9.89 -14.06 -6.73
N GLU A 18 10.63 -14.59 -7.71
CA GLU A 18 10.45 -15.94 -8.24
C GLU A 18 10.96 -16.99 -7.23
N ASP A 19 12.17 -16.80 -6.70
CA ASP A 19 12.79 -17.65 -5.67
C ASP A 19 11.96 -17.75 -4.36
N LEU A 20 11.08 -16.78 -4.13
CA LEU A 20 10.22 -16.73 -2.96
C LEU A 20 9.05 -17.72 -3.01
N SER A 21 8.75 -18.32 -4.16
CA SER A 21 7.69 -19.34 -4.28
C SER A 21 7.92 -20.54 -3.36
N ASP A 22 9.16 -21.04 -3.29
CA ASP A 22 9.55 -22.18 -2.47
C ASP A 22 10.37 -21.79 -1.22
N PHE A 23 10.52 -20.49 -0.96
CA PHE A 23 11.34 -19.93 0.12
C PHE A 23 12.80 -20.39 0.15
N HIS A 24 13.34 -20.87 -0.99
CA HIS A 24 14.66 -21.50 -1.07
C HIS A 24 15.77 -20.62 -0.45
N CYS A 25 15.73 -19.31 -0.71
CA CYS A 25 16.71 -18.35 -0.21
C CYS A 25 16.24 -17.60 1.05
N HIS A 26 15.02 -17.83 1.55
CA HIS A 26 14.37 -17.02 2.61
C HIS A 26 13.83 -17.90 3.76
N PRO A 27 14.70 -18.60 4.51
CA PRO A 27 14.28 -19.58 5.52
C PRO A 27 13.52 -18.97 6.71
N SER A 28 13.61 -17.66 6.93
CA SER A 28 12.87 -16.99 8.01
C SER A 28 11.37 -16.91 7.74
N ILE A 29 10.94 -16.93 6.47
CA ILE A 29 9.53 -16.82 6.09
C ILE A 29 8.73 -18.03 6.57
N PRO A 30 9.04 -19.28 6.16
CA PRO A 30 8.28 -20.43 6.62
C PRO A 30 8.31 -20.60 8.14
N THR A 31 9.45 -20.30 8.78
CA THR A 31 9.59 -20.35 10.25
C THR A 31 8.62 -19.38 10.94
N PHE A 32 8.50 -18.15 10.44
CA PHE A 32 7.57 -17.17 10.96
C PHE A 32 6.12 -17.56 10.72
N LEU A 33 5.77 -18.02 9.51
CA LEU A 33 4.40 -18.46 9.22
C LEU A 33 3.98 -19.59 10.18
N ALA A 34 4.88 -20.52 10.49
CA ALA A 34 4.64 -21.59 11.47
C ALA A 34 4.55 -21.10 12.92
N SER A 35 5.10 -19.92 13.25
CA SER A 35 5.04 -19.34 14.59
C SER A 35 3.73 -18.60 14.90
N LEU A 36 2.93 -18.32 13.87
CA LEU A 36 1.69 -17.57 13.99
C LEU A 36 0.51 -18.49 14.37
N PRO A 37 -0.51 -17.97 15.07
CA PRO A 37 -1.64 -18.78 15.54
C PRO A 37 -2.62 -19.20 14.43
N GLN A 38 -2.58 -18.57 13.26
CA GLN A 38 -3.45 -18.90 12.13
C GLN A 38 -2.99 -20.19 11.44
N PRO A 39 -3.88 -20.90 10.73
CA PRO A 39 -3.51 -22.08 9.96
C PRO A 39 -2.39 -21.77 8.95
N LEU A 40 -1.31 -22.56 9.00
CA LEU A 40 -0.15 -22.38 8.12
C LEU A 40 -0.52 -22.43 6.63
N THR A 41 -1.48 -23.29 6.24
CA THR A 41 -1.96 -23.39 4.86
C THR A 41 -2.59 -22.08 4.41
N THR A 42 -3.50 -21.50 5.21
CA THR A 42 -4.13 -20.22 4.90
C THR A 42 -3.12 -19.07 4.85
N LEU A 43 -2.12 -19.06 5.74
CA LEU A 43 -1.04 -18.06 5.69
C LEU A 43 -0.17 -18.19 4.44
N ARG A 44 0.05 -19.41 3.96
CA ARG A 44 0.74 -19.67 2.68
C ARG A 44 -0.10 -19.22 1.49
N ASP A 45 -1.40 -19.45 1.51
CA ASP A 45 -2.31 -18.98 0.45
C ASP A 45 -2.35 -17.44 0.42
N ASP A 46 -2.48 -16.79 1.58
CA ASP A 46 -2.42 -15.33 1.72
C ASP A 46 -1.09 -14.78 1.16
N TYR A 47 0.02 -15.45 1.46
CA TYR A 47 1.35 -15.08 1.00
C TYR A 47 1.47 -15.22 -0.53
N GLU A 48 1.07 -16.37 -1.08
CA GLU A 48 1.24 -16.69 -2.48
C GLU A 48 0.40 -15.78 -3.37
N ILE A 49 -0.88 -15.55 -3.03
CA ILE A 49 -1.72 -14.65 -3.80
C ILE A 49 -1.17 -13.21 -3.79
N SER A 50 -0.58 -12.80 -2.67
CA SER A 50 0.09 -11.50 -2.53
C SER A 50 1.38 -11.43 -3.35
N ARG A 51 2.16 -12.52 -3.40
CA ARG A 51 3.37 -12.62 -4.24
C ARG A 51 3.00 -12.52 -5.72
N GLN A 52 1.96 -13.23 -6.16
CA GLN A 52 1.45 -13.18 -7.53
C GLN A 52 0.97 -11.77 -7.92
N PHE A 53 0.32 -11.06 -7.00
CA PHE A 53 -0.02 -9.65 -7.22
C PHE A 53 1.23 -8.80 -7.49
N LEU A 54 2.28 -8.97 -6.69
CA LEU A 54 3.51 -8.20 -6.80
C LEU A 54 4.31 -8.54 -8.07
N MET A 55 4.29 -9.80 -8.51
CA MET A 55 4.91 -10.24 -9.77
C MET A 55 4.41 -9.45 -10.97
N LYS A 56 3.12 -9.08 -11.00
CA LYS A 56 2.52 -8.28 -12.09
C LYS A 56 3.14 -6.89 -12.28
N TYR A 57 3.89 -6.41 -11.28
CA TYR A 57 4.51 -5.09 -11.29
C TYR A 57 6.04 -5.15 -11.18
N ALA A 58 6.65 -6.33 -11.23
CA ALA A 58 8.09 -6.53 -11.04
C ALA A 58 8.94 -5.64 -11.98
N ASP A 59 8.48 -5.45 -13.22
CA ASP A 59 9.15 -4.64 -14.26
C ASP A 59 8.97 -3.13 -14.10
N VAL A 60 8.19 -2.67 -13.12
CA VAL A 60 7.96 -1.25 -12.84
C VAL A 60 8.47 -0.94 -11.42
N PRO A 61 9.78 -0.66 -11.24
CA PRO A 61 10.43 -0.67 -9.92
C PRO A 61 9.79 0.25 -8.87
N GLY A 62 9.34 1.44 -9.29
CA GLY A 62 8.68 2.40 -8.40
C GLY A 62 7.31 1.90 -7.91
N THR A 63 6.50 1.37 -8.83
CA THR A 63 5.19 0.79 -8.53
C THR A 63 5.33 -0.47 -7.69
N PHE A 64 6.25 -1.36 -8.07
CA PHE A 64 6.61 -2.55 -7.31
C PHE A 64 6.96 -2.21 -5.86
N SER A 65 7.91 -1.29 -5.65
CA SER A 65 8.38 -0.93 -4.31
C SER A 65 7.27 -0.38 -3.43
N ARG A 66 6.37 0.42 -4.02
CA ARG A 66 5.20 0.96 -3.33
C ARG A 66 4.21 -0.13 -2.94
N PHE A 67 3.83 -0.99 -3.89
CA PHE A 67 2.89 -2.08 -3.63
C PHE A 67 3.46 -3.10 -2.67
N ARG A 68 4.71 -3.51 -2.85
CA ARG A 68 5.43 -4.41 -1.93
C ARG A 68 5.44 -3.86 -0.52
N GLY A 69 5.77 -2.57 -0.36
CA GLY A 69 5.78 -1.88 0.93
C GLY A 69 4.41 -1.89 1.62
N GLU A 70 3.35 -1.61 0.87
CA GLU A 70 1.98 -1.61 1.42
C GLU A 70 1.50 -3.01 1.77
N VAL A 71 1.60 -3.95 0.83
CA VAL A 71 1.07 -5.32 0.97
C VAL A 71 1.74 -6.02 2.14
N GLN A 72 3.08 -5.96 2.26
CA GLN A 72 3.75 -6.60 3.39
C GLN A 72 3.37 -5.97 4.75
N ARG A 73 3.16 -4.65 4.79
CA ARG A 73 2.76 -3.96 6.03
C ARG A 73 1.35 -4.35 6.42
N PHE A 74 0.45 -4.44 5.45
CA PHE A 74 -0.93 -4.87 5.66
C PHE A 74 -1.00 -6.33 6.12
N LEU A 75 -0.26 -7.25 5.49
CA LEU A 75 -0.18 -8.64 5.93
C LEU A 75 0.39 -8.77 7.35
N ASN A 76 1.48 -8.04 7.67
CA ASN A 76 1.98 -8.00 9.03
C ASN A 76 0.91 -7.52 10.02
N TYR A 77 0.17 -6.46 9.68
CA TYR A 77 -0.91 -5.95 10.53
C TYR A 77 -2.00 -7.01 10.77
N LEU A 78 -2.46 -7.68 9.71
CA LEU A 78 -3.45 -8.75 9.82
C LEU A 78 -2.93 -9.90 10.70
N TRP A 79 -1.77 -10.42 10.35
CA TRP A 79 -1.28 -11.65 10.93
C TRP A 79 -0.80 -11.47 12.37
N VAL A 80 -0.11 -10.36 12.64
CA VAL A 80 0.58 -10.11 13.91
C VAL A 80 -0.30 -9.33 14.87
N THR A 81 -0.99 -8.29 14.41
CA THR A 81 -1.77 -7.37 15.27
C THR A 81 -3.19 -7.86 15.49
N THR A 82 -3.92 -8.20 14.42
CA THR A 82 -5.34 -8.56 14.53
C THR A 82 -5.58 -10.07 14.62
N LYS A 83 -4.54 -10.89 14.39
CA LYS A 83 -4.60 -12.35 14.33
C LYS A 83 -5.61 -12.87 13.30
N ARG A 84 -5.78 -12.12 12.20
CA ARG A 84 -6.67 -12.45 11.09
C ARG A 84 -5.89 -12.90 9.87
N THR A 85 -6.55 -13.58 8.95
CA THR A 85 -6.04 -13.88 7.61
C THR A 85 -6.53 -12.85 6.59
N LEU A 86 -5.94 -12.83 5.40
CA LEU A 86 -6.29 -11.88 4.35
C LEU A 86 -7.77 -12.02 3.91
N ALA A 87 -8.30 -13.24 3.86
CA ALA A 87 -9.69 -13.51 3.54
C ALA A 87 -10.69 -12.92 4.56
N GLN A 88 -10.24 -12.64 5.79
CA GLN A 88 -11.05 -12.04 6.87
C GLN A 88 -10.97 -10.50 6.88
N THR A 89 -10.55 -9.89 5.77
CA THR A 89 -10.49 -8.43 5.64
C THR A 89 -11.88 -7.87 5.38
N ASP A 90 -12.36 -7.05 6.31
CA ASP A 90 -13.63 -6.32 6.22
C ASP A 90 -13.40 -4.79 6.35
N ALA A 91 -14.48 -4.02 6.24
CA ALA A 91 -14.42 -2.55 6.33
C ALA A 91 -13.91 -2.06 7.70
N ASP A 92 -14.11 -2.81 8.78
CA ASP A 92 -13.65 -2.47 10.13
C ASP A 92 -12.15 -2.68 10.28
N VAL A 93 -11.64 -3.81 9.78
CA VAL A 93 -10.20 -4.10 9.68
C VAL A 93 -9.50 -3.01 8.89
N VAL A 94 -10.04 -2.62 7.73
CA VAL A 94 -9.45 -1.53 6.93
C VAL A 94 -9.49 -0.21 7.69
N THR A 95 -10.61 0.12 8.33
CA THR A 95 -10.71 1.36 9.14
C THR A 95 -9.67 1.38 10.26
N ALA A 96 -9.51 0.27 10.98
CA ALA A 96 -8.54 0.12 12.05
C ALA A 96 -7.10 0.20 11.52
N TYR A 97 -6.81 -0.41 10.37
CA TYR A 97 -5.51 -0.31 9.71
C TYR A 97 -5.15 1.14 9.38
N PHE A 98 -6.07 1.94 8.83
CA PHE A 98 -5.82 3.36 8.55
C PHE A 98 -5.59 4.19 9.83
N LYS A 99 -6.15 3.79 10.98
CA LYS A 99 -5.80 4.41 12.27
C LYS A 99 -4.37 4.03 12.67
N THR A 100 -3.98 2.77 12.50
CA THR A 100 -2.61 2.29 12.75
C THR A 100 -1.59 2.98 11.83
N LEU A 101 -1.93 3.31 10.59
CA LEU A 101 -1.04 4.08 9.72
C LEU A 101 -0.71 5.47 10.27
N LYS A 102 -1.62 6.08 11.05
CA LYS A 102 -1.40 7.39 11.67
C LYS A 102 -0.67 7.27 13.00
N ASN A 103 -0.97 6.23 13.76
CA ASN A 103 -0.42 5.99 15.09
C ASN A 103 0.04 4.53 15.24
N PRO A 104 1.18 4.15 14.61
CA PRO A 104 1.69 2.79 14.69
C PRO A 104 2.32 2.52 16.06
N PRO A 105 2.36 1.26 16.53
CA PRO A 105 3.11 0.91 17.73
C PRO A 105 4.58 1.31 17.60
N HIS A 106 5.19 1.83 18.66
CA HIS A 106 6.59 2.30 18.63
C HIS A 106 7.56 1.22 18.12
N SER A 107 7.35 -0.05 18.48
CA SER A 107 8.19 -1.16 18.02
C SER A 107 8.12 -1.40 16.52
N TRP A 108 7.09 -0.91 15.82
CA TRP A 108 6.92 -1.01 14.37
C TRP A 108 7.56 0.15 13.61
N ILE A 109 8.26 1.07 14.29
CA ILE A 109 8.87 2.25 13.70
C ILE A 109 10.39 2.10 13.76
N ALA A 110 11.05 2.23 12.62
CA ALA A 110 12.50 2.37 12.53
C ALA A 110 12.88 3.85 12.38
N ARG A 111 14.02 4.26 12.95
CA ARG A 111 14.63 5.56 12.66
C ARG A 111 15.47 5.43 11.40
N GLY A 112 14.90 5.82 10.27
CA GLY A 112 15.48 5.64 8.95
C GLY A 112 14.83 4.51 8.15
N VAL A 113 15.26 4.40 6.89
CA VAL A 113 14.77 3.39 5.95
C VAL A 113 15.84 2.32 5.82
N PHE A 114 15.47 1.09 6.14
CA PHE A 114 16.36 -0.06 6.05
C PHE A 114 15.87 -1.03 4.98
N SER A 115 16.81 -1.75 4.34
CA SER A 115 16.46 -2.85 3.45
C SER A 115 15.70 -3.92 4.23
N ALA A 116 14.72 -4.56 3.59
CA ALA A 116 13.95 -5.64 4.19
C ALA A 116 14.83 -6.86 4.51
N PHE A 117 15.67 -7.26 3.55
CA PHE A 117 16.56 -8.41 3.67
C PHE A 117 18.02 -7.99 3.49
N THR A 118 18.92 -8.75 4.10
CA THR A 118 20.38 -8.69 3.92
C THR A 118 20.89 -10.03 3.41
N HIS A 119 21.95 -10.01 2.61
CA HIS A 119 22.58 -11.23 2.12
C HIS A 119 23.58 -11.76 3.15
N ALA A 120 23.49 -13.04 3.48
CA ALA A 120 24.45 -13.75 4.33
C ALA A 120 24.52 -15.22 3.92
N ASN A 121 25.71 -15.72 3.59
CA ASN A 121 25.96 -17.13 3.25
C ASN A 121 25.04 -17.69 2.14
N GLY A 122 24.79 -16.91 1.08
CA GLY A 122 23.90 -17.32 -0.01
C GLY A 122 22.40 -17.22 0.32
N LEU A 123 22.05 -16.78 1.52
CA LEU A 123 20.67 -16.62 2.00
C LEU A 123 20.29 -15.14 2.13
N ARG A 124 18.98 -14.90 2.11
CA ARG A 124 18.34 -13.60 2.30
C ARG A 124 17.70 -13.58 3.68
N LEU A 125 18.42 -13.01 4.65
CA LEU A 125 18.00 -12.95 6.04
C LEU A 125 17.25 -11.65 6.35
N PRO A 126 16.26 -11.67 7.25
CA PRO A 126 15.52 -10.47 7.62
C PRO A 126 16.44 -9.47 8.32
N ASN A 127 16.42 -8.22 7.88
CA ASN A 127 17.19 -7.16 8.51
C ASN A 127 16.59 -6.80 9.88
N ARG A 128 17.38 -6.92 10.96
CA ARG A 128 16.94 -6.63 12.33
C ARG A 128 16.54 -5.17 12.55
N GLN A 129 17.04 -4.24 11.75
CA GLN A 129 16.68 -2.82 11.80
C GLN A 129 15.42 -2.50 10.99
N TRP A 130 14.98 -3.40 10.10
CA TRP A 130 13.81 -3.17 9.27
C TRP A 130 12.55 -3.09 10.11
N ARG A 131 11.68 -2.14 9.75
CA ARG A 131 10.33 -2.02 10.28
C ARG A 131 9.36 -1.58 9.19
N PRO A 132 8.04 -1.85 9.33
CA PRO A 132 7.05 -1.43 8.33
C PRO A 132 6.83 0.08 8.26
N PHE A 133 7.19 0.81 9.32
CA PHE A 133 7.16 2.27 9.38
C PHE A 133 8.57 2.83 9.56
N ALA A 134 8.87 3.92 8.85
CA ALA A 134 10.15 4.60 8.93
C ALA A 134 9.93 6.07 9.32
N LEU A 135 10.55 6.48 10.41
CA LEU A 135 10.71 7.88 10.78
C LEU A 135 11.91 8.45 10.03
N ARG A 136 11.66 9.38 9.11
CA ARG A 136 12.69 10.06 8.32
C ARG A 136 12.98 11.42 8.97
N SER A 137 13.77 11.43 10.03
CA SER A 137 14.22 12.65 10.69
C SER A 137 15.61 12.45 11.27
N SER A 138 16.43 13.51 11.23
CA SER A 138 17.69 13.60 11.97
C SER A 138 17.50 14.05 13.41
N ASP A 139 16.31 14.54 13.78
CA ASP A 139 15.97 14.95 15.14
C ASP A 139 15.65 13.72 16.02
N GLU A 140 16.34 13.61 17.16
CA GLU A 140 16.16 12.54 18.13
C GLU A 140 14.76 12.56 18.77
N ASN A 141 14.14 13.73 18.88
CA ASN A 141 12.81 13.91 19.47
C ASN A 141 11.67 13.81 18.45
N ALA A 142 11.99 13.56 17.18
CA ALA A 142 10.97 13.47 16.15
C ALA A 142 9.98 12.34 16.43
N VAL A 143 8.69 12.66 16.29
CA VAL A 143 7.58 11.72 16.42
C VAL A 143 7.12 11.32 15.03
N TYR A 144 6.77 10.05 14.86
CA TYR A 144 6.22 9.57 13.59
C TYR A 144 4.94 10.34 13.23
N ASN A 145 4.90 10.85 12.00
CA ASN A 145 3.73 11.49 11.44
C ASN A 145 3.53 11.04 9.99
N ALA A 146 2.36 10.47 9.71
CA ALA A 146 1.97 10.08 8.36
C ALA A 146 1.42 11.29 7.60
N SER A 147 2.11 11.71 6.53
CA SER A 147 1.61 12.77 5.65
C SER A 147 0.34 12.33 4.90
N GLN A 148 -0.51 13.29 4.53
CA GLN A 148 -1.71 13.00 3.74
C GLN A 148 -1.38 12.31 2.40
N ALA A 149 -0.25 12.68 1.78
CA ALA A 149 0.26 12.03 0.58
C ALA A 149 0.57 10.54 0.83
N SER A 150 1.18 10.19 1.96
CA SER A 150 1.46 8.79 2.32
C SER A 150 0.18 7.98 2.59
N LEU A 151 -0.83 8.59 3.22
CA LEU A 151 -2.12 7.95 3.48
C LEU A 151 -2.90 7.71 2.19
N ASN A 152 -2.93 8.70 1.29
CA ASN A 152 -3.51 8.55 -0.04
C ASN A 152 -2.78 7.46 -0.82
N ALA A 153 -1.45 7.42 -0.69
CA ALA A 153 -0.65 6.43 -1.37
C ALA A 153 -0.96 5.00 -0.93
N SER A 154 -1.12 4.82 0.38
CA SER A 154 -1.50 3.56 1.01
C SER A 154 -2.89 3.12 0.55
N ARG A 155 -3.85 4.06 0.48
CA ARG A 155 -5.20 3.81 -0.04
C ARG A 155 -5.19 3.35 -1.49
N THR A 156 -4.45 4.02 -2.38
CA THR A 156 -4.36 3.61 -3.79
C THR A 156 -3.77 2.22 -3.95
N ALA A 157 -2.73 1.89 -3.18
CA ALA A 157 -2.12 0.58 -3.21
C ALA A 157 -3.09 -0.52 -2.73
N LEU A 158 -3.74 -0.32 -1.57
CA LEU A 158 -4.75 -1.26 -1.06
C LEU A 158 -5.96 -1.40 -1.99
N GLN A 159 -6.43 -0.31 -2.60
CA GLN A 159 -7.55 -0.37 -3.54
C GLN A 159 -7.20 -1.23 -4.77
N THR A 160 -5.98 -1.10 -5.29
CA THR A 160 -5.53 -1.90 -6.43
C THR A 160 -5.39 -3.38 -6.01
N PHE A 161 -4.84 -3.62 -4.83
CA PHE A 161 -4.68 -4.95 -4.27
C PHE A 161 -6.02 -5.65 -4.00
N PHE A 162 -6.98 -5.00 -3.35
CA PHE A 162 -8.29 -5.59 -3.07
C PHE A 162 -9.10 -5.87 -4.33
N LYS A 163 -9.03 -5.00 -5.34
CA LYS A 163 -9.60 -5.31 -6.67
C LYS A 163 -9.00 -6.57 -7.28
N TYR A 164 -7.68 -6.74 -7.17
CA TYR A 164 -7.01 -7.95 -7.61
C TYR A 164 -7.49 -9.18 -6.83
N LEU A 165 -7.58 -9.10 -5.49
CA LEU A 165 -8.06 -10.22 -4.67
C LEU A 165 -9.50 -10.62 -4.99
N VAL A 166 -10.39 -9.64 -5.23
CA VAL A 166 -11.77 -9.91 -5.67
C VAL A 166 -11.78 -10.54 -7.06
N TYR A 167 -10.96 -10.05 -7.99
CA TYR A 167 -10.83 -10.64 -9.33
C TYR A 167 -10.32 -12.09 -9.29
N GLN A 168 -9.43 -12.42 -8.36
CA GLN A 168 -8.96 -13.78 -8.09
C GLN A 168 -9.91 -14.60 -7.20
N GLN A 169 -11.10 -14.07 -6.86
CA GLN A 169 -12.10 -14.72 -6.00
C GLN A 169 -11.58 -15.06 -4.59
N TYR A 170 -10.50 -14.41 -4.14
CA TYR A 170 -9.95 -14.57 -2.80
C TYR A 170 -10.70 -13.76 -1.76
N LEU A 171 -11.21 -12.61 -2.16
CA LEU A 171 -12.17 -11.81 -1.40
C LEU A 171 -13.53 -11.83 -2.09
N LEU A 172 -14.61 -11.93 -1.31
CA LEU A 172 -15.97 -11.86 -1.84
C LEU A 172 -16.36 -10.45 -2.29
N THR A 173 -15.94 -9.44 -1.53
CA THR A 173 -16.23 -8.03 -1.81
C THR A 173 -15.00 -7.17 -1.57
N ASP A 174 -14.97 -5.98 -2.18
CA ASP A 174 -13.92 -4.99 -1.94
C ASP A 174 -14.19 -4.23 -0.63
N PRO A 175 -13.37 -4.43 0.43
CA PRO A 175 -13.61 -3.83 1.74
C PRO A 175 -13.57 -2.30 1.75
N LEU A 176 -12.82 -1.69 0.80
CA LEU A 176 -12.79 -0.23 0.65
C LEU A 176 -14.08 0.33 0.03
N ASN A 177 -14.72 -0.44 -0.86
CA ASN A 177 -16.02 -0.05 -1.41
C ASN A 177 -17.11 -0.15 -0.34
N ASP A 178 -17.08 -1.19 0.49
CA ASP A 178 -18.03 -1.35 1.57
C ASP A 178 -17.87 -0.27 2.65
N LEU A 179 -16.63 0.10 2.98
CA LEU A 179 -16.34 1.26 3.83
C LEU A 179 -16.95 2.55 3.26
N ARG A 180 -16.74 2.83 1.97
CA ARG A 180 -17.30 4.03 1.32
C ARG A 180 -18.83 4.04 1.33
N ARG A 181 -19.48 2.89 1.09
CA ARG A 181 -20.94 2.75 1.15
C ARG A 181 -21.46 3.03 2.56
N ARG A 182 -20.78 2.49 3.59
CA ARG A 182 -21.12 2.72 4.99
C ARG A 182 -20.99 4.19 5.36
N ASP A 183 -19.88 4.83 4.99
CA ASP A 183 -19.65 6.25 5.28
C ASP A 183 -20.71 7.14 4.59
N ARG A 184 -21.08 6.83 3.34
CA ARG A 184 -22.16 7.52 2.62
C ARG A 184 -23.52 7.38 3.31
N ARG A 185 -23.84 6.19 3.83
CA ARG A 185 -25.07 5.95 4.61
C ARG A 185 -25.07 6.72 5.93
N ALA A 186 -23.92 6.78 6.61
CA ALA A 186 -23.79 7.47 7.89
C ALA A 186 -23.79 9.00 7.75
N LYS A 187 -23.31 9.55 6.62
CA LYS A 187 -23.21 10.99 6.37
C LYS A 187 -23.71 11.35 4.96
N PRO A 188 -25.04 11.42 4.73
CA PRO A 188 -25.60 11.71 3.42
C PRO A 188 -25.20 13.09 2.87
N GLN A 189 -24.95 14.07 3.76
CA GLN A 189 -24.59 15.44 3.38
C GLN A 189 -23.18 15.54 2.77
N LEU A 190 -22.20 14.78 3.28
CA LEU A 190 -20.81 14.77 2.77
C LEU A 190 -20.71 14.15 1.37
N ALA A 191 -21.67 13.30 1.00
CA ALA A 191 -21.74 12.69 -0.32
C ALA A 191 -22.20 13.67 -1.41
N LYS A 192 -22.96 14.71 -1.04
CA LYS A 192 -23.30 15.82 -1.94
C LYS A 192 -22.09 16.72 -2.21
N ASP A 193 -21.20 16.90 -1.23
CA ASP A 193 -20.00 17.75 -1.37
C ASP A 193 -18.90 17.11 -2.24
N LEU A 194 -18.80 15.77 -2.25
CA LEU A 194 -17.92 15.04 -3.17
C LEU A 194 -18.45 15.04 -4.62
N GLU A 195 -19.74 15.34 -4.79
CA GLU A 195 -20.42 15.50 -6.08
C GLU A 195 -20.41 16.97 -6.55
N ILE A 196 -19.61 17.84 -5.92
CA ILE A 196 -19.21 19.11 -6.54
C ILE A 196 -18.39 18.72 -7.78
N ALA A 197 -19.11 18.65 -8.90
CA ALA A 197 -18.62 18.29 -10.20
C ALA A 197 -17.26 18.95 -10.44
N VAL A 198 -16.23 18.13 -10.66
CA VAL A 198 -15.03 18.60 -11.34
C VAL A 198 -15.54 19.30 -12.61
N ARG A 199 -15.41 20.63 -12.67
CA ARG A 199 -15.82 21.42 -13.83
C ARG A 199 -14.94 20.99 -14.99
N ARG A 200 -15.44 20.07 -15.80
CA ARG A 200 -14.82 19.66 -17.06
C ARG A 200 -15.41 20.55 -18.15
N LEU A 201 -14.55 21.14 -18.96
CA LEU A 201 -15.00 21.80 -20.17
C LEU A 201 -15.61 20.72 -21.08
N THR A 202 -16.77 21.01 -21.65
CA THR A 202 -17.34 20.19 -22.72
C THR A 202 -16.47 20.32 -23.98
N ASP A 203 -16.60 19.41 -24.93
CA ASP A 203 -15.80 19.43 -26.17
C ASP A 203 -15.94 20.78 -26.90
N TRP A 204 -17.15 21.35 -26.93
CA TRP A 204 -17.38 22.67 -27.51
C TRP A 204 -16.68 23.80 -26.71
N GLN A 205 -16.72 23.76 -25.38
CA GLN A 205 -16.03 24.75 -24.55
C GLN A 205 -14.50 24.67 -24.74
N TRP A 206 -13.98 23.47 -24.96
CA TRP A 206 -12.57 23.27 -25.31
C TRP A 206 -12.25 23.83 -26.70
N SER A 207 -13.07 23.56 -27.71
CA SER A 207 -12.89 24.10 -29.06
C SER A 207 -12.93 25.62 -29.06
N TRP A 208 -13.90 26.22 -28.38
CA TRP A 208 -14.03 27.68 -28.28
C TRP A 208 -12.84 28.32 -27.56
N LEU A 209 -12.37 27.70 -26.47
CA LEU A 209 -11.18 28.17 -25.75
C LEU A 209 -9.94 28.10 -26.67
N LEU A 210 -9.76 27.00 -27.40
CA LEU A 210 -8.65 26.82 -28.33
C LEU A 210 -8.68 27.86 -29.45
N GLU A 211 -9.85 28.07 -30.07
CA GLU A 211 -10.03 29.04 -31.15
C GLU A 211 -9.76 30.47 -30.68
N THR A 212 -10.23 30.83 -29.48
CA THR A 212 -9.96 32.13 -28.85
C THR A 212 -8.46 32.30 -28.60
N LEU A 213 -7.81 31.29 -28.02
CA LEU A 213 -6.37 31.35 -27.73
C LEU A 213 -5.52 31.45 -29.00
N VAL A 214 -5.89 30.74 -30.07
CA VAL A 214 -5.21 30.82 -31.37
C VAL A 214 -5.41 32.20 -31.99
N THR A 215 -6.64 32.72 -32.00
CA THR A 215 -6.96 34.04 -32.57
C THR A 215 -6.20 35.16 -31.84
N GLU A 216 -6.13 35.11 -30.52
CA GLU A 216 -5.38 36.09 -29.72
C GLU A 216 -3.86 35.93 -29.85
N ALA A 217 -3.37 34.71 -30.07
CA ALA A 217 -1.96 34.46 -30.34
C ALA A 217 -1.55 35.02 -31.71
N ASP A 218 -2.38 34.85 -32.75
CA ASP A 218 -2.12 35.34 -34.10
C ASP A 218 -2.19 36.89 -34.19
N GLN A 219 -2.94 37.53 -33.29
CA GLN A 219 -3.06 38.99 -33.23
C GLN A 219 -1.96 39.66 -32.39
N ASN A 220 -1.14 38.89 -31.68
CA ASN A 220 -0.10 39.42 -30.80
C ASN A 220 1.29 38.86 -31.16
N PRO A 221 2.15 39.62 -31.86
CA PRO A 221 3.46 39.14 -32.34
C PRO A 221 4.46 38.79 -31.22
N LYS A 222 4.13 39.01 -29.94
CA LYS A 222 4.89 38.50 -28.79
C LYS A 222 4.62 37.03 -28.47
N CYS A 223 3.53 36.47 -29.00
CA CYS A 223 3.09 35.10 -28.76
C CYS A 223 3.37 34.16 -29.95
N GLU A 224 3.78 34.70 -31.10
CA GLU A 224 4.28 33.92 -32.23
C GLU A 224 5.52 33.13 -31.80
N ARG A 225 5.46 31.81 -31.94
CA ARG A 225 6.66 30.96 -31.82
C ARG A 225 7.46 31.08 -33.12
N HIS A 226 8.68 31.60 -33.06
CA HIS A 226 9.70 31.33 -34.08
C HIS A 226 10.13 29.86 -34.07
#